data_AF-A0A1V5N4N4-F1
#
_entry.id   AF-A0A1V5N4N4-F1
#
_cell.length_a   1.000
_cell.length_b   1.000
_cell.length_c   1.000
_cell.angle_alpha   90.00
_cell.angle_beta   90.00
_cell.angle_gamma   90.00
#
_symmetry.space_group_name_H-M   'P 1'
#
loop_
_entity.id
_entity.type
_entity.pdbx_description
1 polymer ?
#
loop_
_entity_poly.entity_id
_entity_poly.type
_entity_poly.pdbx_seq_one_letter_code
_entity_poly.pdbx_strand_id
1 'polypeptide(L)' 'MMTYNNLKTVIVMPAYNASATLEATLKDIPQQFHRDIILVDDCSKDNTVEIAEKLGLTVIRHEQNKGYGGNQKTC' A
#
# COMPACT_ATOMS: atom_id res chain seq x y z
N MET A 1 -4.06 26.18 -1.13
CA MET A 1 -3.37 25.06 -1.82
C MET A 1 -2.19 24.68 -0.94
N MET A 2 -2.23 23.52 -0.26
CA MET A 2 -1.11 23.11 0.60
C MET A 2 0.09 22.77 -0.28
N THR A 3 1.17 23.54 -0.15
CA THR A 3 2.45 23.26 -0.81
C THR A 3 3.19 22.23 0.02
N TYR A 4 3.13 20.97 -0.40
CA TYR A 4 4.09 19.98 0.07
C TYR A 4 5.48 20.45 -0.40
N ASN A 5 6.39 20.71 0.55
CA ASN A 5 7.78 21.09 0.25
C ASN A 5 8.38 20.13 -0.79
N ASN A 6 9.44 20.57 -1.48
CA ASN A 6 10.21 19.83 -2.51
C ASN A 6 10.85 18.49 -2.06
N LEU A 7 10.37 17.89 -0.97
CA LEU A 7 10.78 16.60 -0.44
C LEU A 7 10.06 15.48 -1.20
N LYS A 8 10.82 14.44 -1.55
CA LYS A 8 10.25 13.20 -2.08
C LYS A 8 9.36 12.56 -1.00
N THR A 9 8.09 12.35 -1.32
CA THR A 9 7.12 11.70 -0.43
C THR A 9 6.83 10.30 -0.96
N VAL A 10 6.87 9.29 -0.08
CA VAL A 10 6.52 7.90 -0.39
C VAL A 10 5.51 7.45 0.65
N ILE A 11 4.46 6.76 0.22
CA ILE A 11 3.42 6.23 1.10
C ILE A 11 3.57 4.71 1.14
N VAL A 12 3.73 4.17 2.35
CA VAL A 12 3.75 2.73 2.59
C VAL A 12 2.40 2.30 3.15
N MET A 13 1.80 1.28 2.53
CA MET A 13 0.51 0.70 2.93
C MET A 13 0.71 -0.76 3.37
N PRO A 14 0.94 -1.02 4.67
CA PRO A 14 0.91 -2.37 5.21
C PRO A 14 -0.50 -2.97 5.03
N ALA A 15 -0.59 -4.14 4.41
CA ALA A 15 -1.83 -4.83 4.12
C ALA A 15 -1.82 -6.27 4.64
N TYR A 16 -2.96 -6.70 5.19
CA TYR A 16 -3.28 -8.09 5.47
C TYR A 16 -4.80 -8.27 5.38
N ASN A 17 -5.26 -9.03 4.40
CA ASN A 17 -6.68 -9.20 4.07
C ASN A 17 -7.45 -7.88 3.95
N ALA A 18 -6.96 -6.97 3.10
CA ALA A 18 -7.45 -5.60 2.94
C ALA A 18 -8.29 -5.37 1.67
N SER A 19 -8.73 -6.44 0.99
CA SER A 19 -9.39 -6.32 -0.31
C SER A 19 -10.66 -5.46 -0.29
N ALA A 20 -11.41 -5.51 0.81
CA ALA A 20 -12.65 -4.77 1.00
C ALA A 20 -12.46 -3.25 1.16
N THR A 21 -11.26 -2.80 1.57
CA THR A 21 -11.01 -1.39 1.92
C THR A 21 -9.99 -0.72 1.02
N LEU A 22 -9.15 -1.50 0.31
CA LEU A 22 -7.99 -0.99 -0.43
C LEU A 22 -8.34 0.12 -1.42
N GLU A 23 -9.39 -0.06 -2.23
CA GLU A 23 -9.77 0.94 -3.23
C GLU A 23 -10.29 2.24 -2.58
N ALA A 24 -11.05 2.13 -1.49
CA ALA A 24 -11.53 3.30 -0.75
C ALA A 24 -10.35 4.06 -0.11
N THR A 25 -9.41 3.34 0.52
CA THR A 25 -8.20 3.94 1.09
C THR A 25 -7.36 4.65 0.03
N LEU A 26 -7.24 4.08 -1.17
CA LEU A 26 -6.52 4.73 -2.27
C LEU A 26 -7.21 6.02 -2.74
N LYS A 27 -8.55 6.05 -2.77
CA LYS A 27 -9.34 7.24 -3.15
C LYS A 27 -9.18 8.40 -2.16
N ASP A 28 -8.92 8.11 -0.89
CA ASP A 28 -8.66 9.13 0.14
C ASP A 28 -7.26 9.75 0.03
N ILE A 29 -6.35 9.11 -0.70
CA ILE A 29 -5.00 9.62 -0.95
C ILE A 29 -5.03 10.58 -2.16
N PRO A 30 -4.46 11.80 -2.06
CA PRO A 30 -4.38 12.70 -3.21
C PRO A 30 -3.67 12.04 -4.40
N GLN A 31 -4.27 12.15 -5.59
CA GLN A 31 -3.82 11.45 -6.81
C GLN A 31 -2.34 11.70 -7.16
N GLN A 32 -1.80 12.88 -6.82
CA GLN A 32 -0.39 13.21 -7.05
C GLN A 32 0.59 12.25 -6.34
N PHE A 33 0.16 11.57 -5.28
CA PHE A 33 0.98 10.61 -4.54
C PHE A 33 0.83 9.17 -5.00
N HIS A 34 -0.16 8.86 -5.85
CA HIS A 34 -0.48 7.46 -6.23
C HIS A 34 0.70 6.73 -6.87
N ARG A 35 1.59 7.45 -7.57
CA ARG A 35 2.80 6.88 -8.19
C ARG A 35 3.87 6.46 -7.19
N ASP A 36 3.82 7.00 -5.97
CA ASP A 36 4.80 6.78 -4.90
C ASP A 36 4.20 5.96 -3.75
N ILE A 37 3.18 5.14 -4.04
CA ILE A 37 2.58 4.20 -3.09
C ILE A 37 3.22 2.82 -3.24
N ILE A 38 3.64 2.25 -2.12
CA ILE A 38 4.09 0.86 -1.98
C ILE A 38 3.12 0.14 -1.06
N LEU A 39 2.41 -0.86 -1.56
CA LEU A 39 1.60 -1.77 -0.76
C LEU A 39 2.46 -2.96 -0.33
N VAL A 40 2.53 -3.21 0.97
CA VAL A 40 3.27 -4.34 1.53
C VAL A 40 2.28 -5.37 2.07
N ASP A 41 2.08 -6.45 1.32
CA ASP A 41 1.17 -7.54 1.65
C ASP A 41 1.84 -8.56 2.57
N ASP A 42 1.22 -8.84 3.73
CA ASP A 42 1.77 -9.75 4.74
C ASP A 42 1.19 -11.16 4.63
N CYS A 43 1.29 -11.74 3.43
CA CYS A 43 0.74 -13.05 3.08
C CYS A 43 -0.79 -13.11 3.23
N SER A 44 -1.50 -12.16 2.62
CA SER A 44 -2.97 -12.17 2.59
C SER A 44 -3.50 -13.43 1.93
N LYS A 45 -4.69 -13.86 2.38
CA LYS A 45 -5.41 -15.03 1.86
C LYS A 45 -6.61 -14.65 0.97
N ASP A 46 -6.94 -13.36 0.91
CA ASP A 46 -7.94 -12.82 0.03
C ASP A 46 -7.30 -12.26 -1.26
N ASN A 47 -8.09 -11.52 -2.04
CA ASN A 47 -7.67 -10.90 -3.29
C ASN A 47 -7.00 -9.51 -3.12
N THR A 48 -6.43 -9.19 -1.96
CA THR A 48 -5.73 -7.91 -1.72
C THR A 48 -4.67 -7.61 -2.77
N VAL A 49 -3.79 -8.59 -3.03
CA VAL A 49 -2.68 -8.45 -3.99
C VAL A 49 -3.21 -8.22 -5.41
N GLU A 50 -4.19 -9.02 -5.83
CA GLU A 50 -4.81 -8.90 -7.15
C GLU A 50 -5.43 -7.52 -7.37
N ILE A 51 -6.14 -6.99 -6.37
CA ILE A 51 -6.73 -5.64 -6.44
C ILE A 51 -5.61 -4.59 -6.49
N ALA A 52 -4.57 -4.71 -5.66
CA ALA A 52 -3.45 -3.77 -5.64
C ALA A 52 -2.75 -3.68 -7.00
N GLU A 53 -2.50 -4.83 -7.63
CA GLU A 53 -1.91 -4.92 -8.97
C GLU A 53 -2.83 -4.30 -10.04
N LYS A 54 -4.14 -4.57 -9.98
CA LYS A 54 -5.14 -3.96 -10.88
C LYS A 54 -5.23 -2.44 -10.74
N LEU A 55 -5.01 -1.93 -9.53
CA LEU A 55 -4.95 -0.49 -9.24
C LEU A 55 -3.61 0.15 -9.64
N GLY A 56 -2.64 -0.64 -10.11
CA GLY A 56 -1.33 -0.16 -10.56
C GLY A 56 -0.38 0.20 -9.42
N LEU A 57 -0.59 -0.33 -8.23
CA LEU A 57 0.29 -0.10 -7.08
C LEU A 57 1.59 -0.89 -7.20
N THR A 58 2.67 -0.38 -6.61
CA THR A 58 3.86 -1.20 -6.37
C THR A 58 3.57 -2.15 -5.21
N VAL A 59 3.71 -3.46 -5.41
CA VAL A 59 3.39 -4.47 -4.39
C VAL A 59 4.63 -5.24 -3.96
N ILE A 60 4.87 -5.30 -2.65
CA ILE A 60 5.82 -6.21 -2.02
C ILE A 60 5.02 -7.25 -1.25
N ARG A 61 5.16 -8.53 -1.59
CA ARG A 61 4.45 -9.61 -0.92
C ARG A 61 5.39 -10.44 -0.07
N HIS A 62 5.02 -10.67 1.20
CA HIS A 62 5.70 -11.62 2.05
C HIS A 62 5.20 -13.05 1.83
N GLU A 63 6.13 -14.01 1.89
CA GLU A 63 5.83 -15.45 1.80
C GLU A 63 5.16 -15.99 3.07
N GLN A 64 5.36 -15.31 4.20
CA GLN A 64 4.76 -15.63 5.49
C GLN A 64 4.36 -14.35 6.21
N ASN A 65 3.31 -14.44 7.04
CA ASN A 65 2.88 -13.31 7.86
C ASN A 65 3.96 -12.96 8.90
N LYS A 66 4.49 -11.73 8.83
CA LYS A 66 5.50 -11.19 9.75
C LYS A 66 4.90 -10.35 10.87
N GLY A 67 3.57 -10.23 10.89
CA GLY A 67 2.82 -9.35 11.79
C GLY A 67 2.98 -7.88 11.41
N TYR A 68 2.12 -7.03 11.97
CA TYR A 68 2.04 -5.61 11.60
C TYR A 68 3.40 -4.88 11.68
N GLY A 69 4.14 -5.08 12.77
CA GLY A 69 5.45 -4.44 12.95
C GLY A 69 6.53 -4.97 12.00
N GLY A 70 6.43 -6.22 11.56
CA GLY A 70 7.32 -6.78 10.54
C GLY A 70 6.97 -6.27 9.15
N ASN A 71 5.67 -6.15 8.86
CA ASN A 71 5.14 -5.59 7.61
C ASN A 71 5.65 -4.15 7.38
N GLN A 72 5.54 -3.28 8.40
CA GLN A 72 5.99 -1.89 8.32
C GLN A 72 7.48 -1.67 8.08
N LYS A 73 8.34 -2.64 8.43
CA LYS A 73 9.82 -2.51 8.37
C LYS A 73 10.42 -3.01 7.05
N THR A 74 9.58 -3.21 6.05
CA THR A 74 9.97 -3.83 4.77
C THR A 74 10.71 -2.86 3.85
N CYS A 75 10.38 -1.57 3.92
CA CYS A 75 10.95 -0.51 3.10
C CYS A 75 11.11 0.80 3.86
#